data_AF-A0A9E5ED82-F1
#
_entry.id   AF-A0A9E5ED82-F1
#
_cell.length_a   1.000
_cell.length_b   1.000
_cell.length_c   1.000
_cell.angle_alpha   90.00
_cell.angle_beta   90.00
_cell.angle_gamma   90.00
#
_symmetry.space_group_name_H-M   'P 1'
#
loop_
_entity.id
_entity.type
_entity.pdbx_description
1 polymer ?
#
loop_
_entity_poly.entity_id
_entity_poly.type
_entity_poly.pdbx_seq_one_letter_code
_entity_poly.pdbx_strand_id
1 'polypeptide(L)'
;AAEVWFRTFFEWMLKGELGKEEADSKNNHGSHYDAQIVRWALHVGQVDVAKQILERAKEKRIAFQIEPDGKQPLELARTNSLSYSQFNLKALTSLAIMGEYVGVDLWNYKSKDGRSIAVAIDYLLPYIDVPRKPWPYKQIVPKKAEVPEILPELRMASIILKKPEYATLAAKYDDLPTITKFEYLVGGF
;
A
#
# COMPACT_ATOMS: atom_id res chain seq x y z
N ALA A 1 -11.30 2.48 -28.80
CA ALA A 1 -10.49 1.23 -28.74
C ALA A 1 -9.92 1.00 -27.34
N ALA A 2 -9.10 1.91 -26.80
CA ALA A 2 -8.51 1.76 -25.45
C ALA A 2 -9.58 1.62 -24.35
N GLU A 3 -10.57 2.51 -24.30
CA GLU A 3 -11.63 2.45 -23.27
C GLU A 3 -12.41 1.14 -23.27
N VAL A 4 -12.72 0.61 -24.46
CA VAL A 4 -13.40 -0.69 -24.61
C VAL A 4 -12.53 -1.82 -24.08
N TRP A 5 -11.24 -1.84 -24.43
CA TRP A 5 -10.30 -2.84 -23.89
C TRP A 5 -10.21 -2.76 -22.37
N PHE A 6 -10.11 -1.55 -21.79
CA PHE A 6 -10.08 -1.34 -20.34
C PHE A 6 -11.34 -1.85 -19.66
N ARG A 7 -12.53 -1.54 -20.19
CA ARG A 7 -13.80 -2.04 -19.63
C ARG A 7 -13.88 -3.56 -19.69
N THR A 8 -13.50 -4.16 -20.82
CA THR A 8 -13.50 -5.63 -20.99
C THR A 8 -12.51 -6.30 -20.02
N PHE A 9 -11.30 -5.77 -19.88
CA PHE A 9 -10.30 -6.32 -18.97
C PHE A 9 -10.72 -6.16 -17.51
N PHE A 10 -11.31 -5.01 -17.14
CA PHE A 10 -11.87 -4.76 -15.82
C PHE A 10 -12.98 -5.76 -15.47
N GLU A 11 -13.91 -6.00 -16.41
CA GLU A 11 -14.96 -7.00 -16.21
C GLU A 11 -14.42 -8.42 -16.08
N TRP A 12 -13.40 -8.77 -16.88
CA TRP A 12 -12.72 -10.06 -16.78
C TRP A 12 -12.04 -10.23 -15.42
N MET A 13 -11.34 -9.20 -14.91
CA MET A 13 -10.72 -9.22 -13.58
C MET A 13 -11.74 -9.39 -12.45
N LEU A 14 -12.95 -8.84 -12.59
CA LEU A 14 -14.00 -8.96 -11.58
C LEU A 14 -14.76 -10.29 -11.62
N LYS A 15 -15.00 -10.83 -12.81
CA LYS A 15 -15.92 -11.97 -13.01
C LYS A 15 -15.20 -13.29 -13.27
N GLY A 16 -14.01 -13.23 -13.88
CA GLY A 16 -13.19 -14.38 -14.25
C GLY A 16 -12.60 -15.11 -13.04
N GLU A 17 -12.35 -16.40 -13.20
CA GLU A 17 -11.85 -17.27 -12.11
C GLU A 17 -10.48 -16.82 -11.59
N LEU A 18 -9.52 -16.57 -12.50
CA LEU A 18 -8.19 -16.07 -12.13
C LEU A 18 -8.25 -14.72 -11.39
N GLY A 19 -9.17 -13.85 -11.78
CA GLY A 19 -9.39 -12.58 -11.12
C GLY A 19 -9.92 -12.75 -9.69
N LYS A 20 -10.83 -13.72 -9.48
CA LYS A 20 -11.33 -14.06 -8.14
C LYS A 20 -10.26 -14.71 -7.27
N GLU A 21 -9.44 -15.60 -7.83
CA GLU A 21 -8.30 -16.19 -7.13
C GLU A 21 -7.33 -15.11 -6.66
N GLU A 22 -6.97 -14.16 -7.52
CA GLU A 22 -6.10 -13.04 -7.16
C GLU A 22 -6.77 -12.11 -6.14
N ALA A 23 -8.08 -11.88 -6.25
CA ALA A 23 -8.84 -11.15 -5.24
C ALA A 23 -8.80 -11.84 -3.87
N ASP A 24 -8.71 -13.17 -3.82
CA ASP A 24 -8.65 -13.97 -2.59
C ASP A 24 -7.23 -14.27 -2.10
N SER A 25 -6.22 -13.83 -2.85
CA SER A 25 -4.83 -13.84 -2.40
C SER A 25 -4.67 -13.15 -1.05
N LYS A 26 -4.00 -13.85 -0.13
CA LYS A 26 -3.87 -13.47 1.28
C LYS A 26 -2.72 -12.51 1.56
N ASN A 27 -1.76 -12.40 0.64
CA ASN A 27 -0.56 -11.58 0.74
C ASN A 27 -0.69 -10.31 -0.12
N ASN A 28 0.44 -9.66 -0.41
CA ASN A 28 0.53 -8.46 -1.24
C ASN A 28 -0.23 -8.52 -2.58
N HIS A 29 -0.37 -9.70 -3.20
CA HIS A 29 -1.14 -9.86 -4.43
C HIS A 29 -2.58 -9.37 -4.28
N GLY A 30 -3.25 -9.74 -3.18
CA GLY A 30 -4.62 -9.29 -2.92
C GLY A 30 -4.72 -7.79 -2.67
N SER A 31 -3.72 -7.20 -2.02
CA SER A 31 -3.67 -5.75 -1.81
C SER A 31 -3.48 -4.99 -3.13
N HIS A 32 -2.60 -5.50 -4.00
CA HIS A 32 -2.36 -4.93 -5.33
C HIS A 32 -3.55 -5.15 -6.27
N TYR A 33 -4.25 -6.27 -6.15
CA TYR A 33 -5.51 -6.49 -6.84
C TYR A 33 -6.54 -5.43 -6.46
N ASP A 34 -6.80 -5.25 -5.16
CA ASP A 34 -7.78 -4.25 -4.69
C ASP A 34 -7.37 -2.84 -5.15
N ALA A 35 -6.08 -2.49 -5.07
CA ALA A 35 -5.58 -1.19 -5.52
C ALA A 35 -5.84 -0.96 -7.02
N GLN A 36 -5.61 -1.97 -7.86
CA GLN A 36 -5.90 -1.89 -9.29
C GLN A 36 -7.40 -1.75 -9.57
N ILE A 37 -8.24 -2.58 -8.94
CA ILE A 37 -9.70 -2.53 -9.15
C ILE A 37 -10.28 -1.19 -8.68
N VAL A 38 -9.85 -0.67 -7.53
CA VAL A 38 -10.30 0.64 -7.02
C VAL A 38 -9.88 1.75 -7.98
N ARG A 39 -8.62 1.76 -8.45
CA ARG A 39 -8.15 2.77 -9.42
C ARG A 39 -9.01 2.78 -10.68
N TRP A 40 -9.31 1.60 -11.24
CA TRP A 40 -10.14 1.51 -12.44
C TRP A 40 -11.60 1.87 -12.18
N ALA A 41 -12.18 1.41 -11.07
CA ALA A 41 -13.53 1.79 -10.68
C ALA A 41 -13.68 3.31 -10.59
N LEU A 42 -12.72 4.00 -9.98
CA LEU A 42 -12.69 5.47 -9.94
C LEU A 42 -12.57 6.08 -11.34
N HIS A 43 -11.68 5.55 -12.18
CA HIS A 43 -11.46 6.05 -13.54
C HIS A 43 -12.71 5.96 -14.42
N VAL A 44 -13.51 4.89 -14.29
CA VAL A 44 -14.75 4.71 -15.07
C VAL A 44 -16.01 5.23 -14.36
N GLY A 45 -15.87 5.95 -13.25
CA GLY A 45 -16.97 6.56 -12.50
C GLY A 45 -17.78 5.59 -11.62
N GLN A 46 -17.32 4.37 -11.39
CA GLN A 46 -17.95 3.39 -10.49
C GLN A 46 -17.54 3.62 -9.03
N VAL A 47 -17.89 4.79 -8.49
CA VAL A 47 -17.51 5.22 -7.13
C VAL A 47 -18.02 4.27 -6.04
N ASP A 48 -19.22 3.70 -6.20
CA ASP A 48 -19.78 2.76 -5.22
C ASP A 48 -18.98 1.47 -5.12
N VAL A 49 -18.49 0.95 -6.26
CA VAL A 49 -17.64 -0.25 -6.30
C VAL A 49 -16.31 0.03 -5.59
N ALA A 50 -15.69 1.17 -5.88
CA ALA A 50 -14.47 1.61 -5.21
C ALA A 50 -14.68 1.68 -3.69
N LYS A 51 -15.76 2.35 -3.24
CA LYS A 51 -16.09 2.49 -1.82
C LYS A 51 -16.30 1.14 -1.13
N GLN A 52 -17.00 0.20 -1.76
CA GLN A 52 -17.22 -1.14 -1.20
C GLN A 52 -15.93 -1.94 -1.04
N ILE A 53 -15.01 -1.86 -2.00
CA ILE A 53 -13.70 -2.55 -1.91
C ILE A 53 -12.86 -1.92 -0.79
N LEU A 54 -12.80 -0.59 -0.75
CA LEU A 54 -12.05 0.14 0.28
C LEU A 54 -12.57 -0.14 1.69
N GLU A 55 -13.89 -0.18 1.90
CA GLU A 55 -14.47 -0.56 3.20
C GLU A 55 -14.10 -1.99 3.59
N ARG A 56 -14.14 -2.94 2.64
CA ARG A 56 -13.70 -4.32 2.89
C ARG A 56 -12.21 -4.44 3.14
N ALA A 57 -11.38 -3.54 2.59
CA ALA A 57 -9.93 -3.57 2.74
C ALA A 57 -9.48 -3.39 4.20
N LYS A 58 -10.29 -2.73 5.04
CA LYS A 58 -10.08 -2.63 6.49
C LYS A 58 -9.82 -4.00 7.11
N GLU A 59 -10.75 -4.94 6.91
CA GLU A 59 -10.64 -6.29 7.47
C GLU A 59 -9.85 -7.23 6.55
N LYS A 60 -10.16 -7.25 5.24
CA LYS A 60 -9.58 -8.22 4.29
C LYS A 60 -8.10 -8.01 4.03
N ARG A 61 -7.60 -6.77 4.16
CA ARG A 61 -6.20 -6.41 3.88
C ARG A 61 -5.48 -5.95 5.12
N ILE A 62 -5.92 -4.87 5.77
CA ILE A 62 -5.18 -4.27 6.88
C ILE A 62 -5.19 -5.21 8.10
N ALA A 63 -6.36 -5.59 8.61
CA ALA A 63 -6.44 -6.46 9.79
C ALA A 63 -5.93 -7.88 9.52
N PHE A 64 -6.06 -8.39 8.29
CA PHE A 64 -5.58 -9.73 7.97
C PHE A 64 -4.06 -9.80 7.77
N GLN A 65 -3.46 -8.82 7.09
CA GLN A 65 -2.06 -8.91 6.64
C GLN A 65 -1.06 -8.29 7.62
N ILE A 66 -1.51 -7.40 8.50
CA ILE A 66 -0.66 -6.69 9.45
C ILE A 66 -0.95 -7.21 10.86
N GLU A 67 0.09 -7.59 11.58
CA GLU A 67 -0.01 -7.94 13.00
C GLU A 67 0.02 -6.71 13.91
N PRO A 68 -0.37 -6.83 15.19
CA PRO A 68 -0.36 -5.70 16.14
C PRO A 68 0.99 -5.01 16.31
N ASP A 69 2.09 -5.69 16.00
CA ASP A 69 3.45 -5.15 16.04
C ASP A 69 3.95 -4.63 14.68
N GLY A 70 3.08 -4.62 13.66
CA GLY A 70 3.35 -4.09 12.33
C GLY A 70 4.01 -5.08 11.37
N LYS A 71 4.32 -6.29 11.85
CA LYS A 71 4.82 -7.36 10.98
C LYS A 71 3.79 -7.72 9.93
N GLN A 72 4.30 -8.15 8.77
CA GLN A 72 3.51 -8.66 7.66
C GLN A 72 3.91 -10.11 7.40
N PRO A 73 3.36 -11.10 8.13
CA PRO A 73 3.94 -12.45 8.20
C PRO A 73 4.14 -13.13 6.85
N LEU A 74 3.20 -12.97 5.92
CA LEU A 74 3.28 -13.56 4.58
C LEU A 74 4.39 -12.94 3.72
N GLU A 75 4.73 -11.68 3.95
CA GLU A 75 5.84 -11.00 3.29
C GLU A 75 7.17 -11.32 3.95
N LEU A 76 7.18 -11.44 5.28
CA LEU A 76 8.36 -11.81 6.06
C LEU A 76 8.85 -13.24 5.75
N ALA A 77 7.96 -14.13 5.33
CA ALA A 77 8.30 -15.49 4.90
C ALA A 77 9.02 -15.56 3.54
N ARG A 78 9.12 -14.44 2.80
CA ARG A 78 9.70 -14.41 1.45
C ARG A 78 11.23 -14.32 1.47
N THR A 79 11.86 -14.72 0.36
CA THR A 79 13.31 -14.62 0.19
C THR A 79 13.83 -13.18 0.05
N ASN A 80 12.97 -12.26 -0.38
CA ASN A 80 13.20 -10.83 -0.42
C ASN A 80 12.21 -10.11 0.51
N SER A 81 12.18 -10.52 1.78
CA SER A 81 11.14 -10.14 2.73
C SER A 81 10.99 -8.65 2.96
N LEU A 82 12.09 -7.89 3.00
CA LEU A 82 12.04 -6.43 3.14
C LEU A 82 11.50 -5.78 1.86
N SER A 83 11.82 -6.31 0.68
CA SER A 83 11.22 -5.85 -0.58
C SER A 83 9.71 -6.09 -0.59
N TYR A 84 9.26 -7.30 -0.23
CA TYR A 84 7.84 -7.64 -0.24
C TYR A 84 7.03 -6.86 0.80
N SER A 85 7.59 -6.63 1.99
CA SER A 85 6.92 -5.83 3.03
C SER A 85 6.74 -4.36 2.60
N GLN A 86 7.75 -3.78 1.94
CA GLN A 86 7.63 -2.46 1.32
C GLN A 86 6.64 -2.46 0.15
N PHE A 87 6.68 -3.49 -0.70
CA PHE A 87 5.80 -3.62 -1.86
C PHE A 87 4.32 -3.72 -1.47
N ASN A 88 4.00 -4.43 -0.38
CA ASN A 88 2.64 -4.47 0.15
C ASN A 88 2.20 -3.12 0.72
N LEU A 89 3.08 -2.42 1.45
CA LEU A 89 2.78 -1.06 1.95
C LEU A 89 2.45 -0.09 0.81
N LYS A 90 3.09 -0.21 -0.36
CA LYS A 90 2.71 0.60 -1.55
C LYS A 90 1.24 0.39 -1.93
N ALA A 91 0.77 -0.85 -1.94
CA ALA A 91 -0.63 -1.14 -2.25
C ALA A 91 -1.59 -0.61 -1.17
N LEU A 92 -1.27 -0.83 0.12
CA LEU A 92 -2.12 -0.40 1.23
C LEU A 92 -2.22 1.12 1.33
N THR A 93 -1.12 1.84 1.12
CA THR A 93 -1.11 3.31 1.09
C THR A 93 -1.81 3.86 -0.16
N SER A 94 -1.67 3.20 -1.32
CA SER A 94 -2.45 3.52 -2.52
C SER A 94 -3.96 3.40 -2.27
N LEU A 95 -4.40 2.33 -1.62
CA LEU A 95 -5.80 2.17 -1.21
C LEU A 95 -6.23 3.30 -0.27
N ALA A 96 -5.42 3.66 0.72
CA ALA A 96 -5.76 4.74 1.65
C ALA A 96 -5.88 6.12 0.97
N ILE A 97 -4.96 6.42 0.05
CA ILE A 97 -4.99 7.62 -0.80
C ILE A 97 -6.28 7.69 -1.63
N MET A 98 -6.66 6.58 -2.25
CA MET A 98 -7.91 6.48 -3.04
C MET A 98 -9.15 6.56 -2.15
N GLY A 99 -9.08 6.02 -0.93
CA GLY A 99 -10.13 6.07 0.08
C GLY A 99 -10.59 7.49 0.39
N GLU A 100 -9.65 8.43 0.51
CA GLU A 100 -9.96 9.84 0.76
C GLU A 100 -10.88 10.46 -0.31
N TYR A 101 -10.77 10.04 -1.59
CA TYR A 101 -11.62 10.58 -2.66
C TYR A 101 -13.07 10.13 -2.57
N VAL A 102 -13.34 9.05 -1.85
CA VAL A 102 -14.68 8.44 -1.71
C VAL A 102 -15.18 8.40 -0.26
N GLY A 103 -14.48 9.12 0.64
CA GLY A 103 -14.85 9.22 2.05
C GLY A 103 -14.63 7.96 2.87
N VAL A 104 -13.66 7.11 2.49
CA VAL A 104 -13.25 5.93 3.27
C VAL A 104 -11.87 6.18 3.89
N ASP A 105 -11.82 6.32 5.21
CA ASP A 105 -10.58 6.54 5.93
C ASP A 105 -9.89 5.20 6.29
N LEU A 106 -8.89 4.84 5.50
CA LEU A 106 -8.01 3.70 5.79
C LEU A 106 -6.73 4.11 6.53
N TRP A 107 -6.35 5.38 6.48
CA TRP A 107 -5.17 5.90 7.17
C TRP A 107 -5.33 5.78 8.69
N ASN A 108 -6.51 6.14 9.20
CA ASN A 108 -6.83 6.07 10.62
C ASN A 108 -7.57 4.80 11.03
N TYR A 109 -7.81 3.85 10.11
CA TYR A 109 -8.36 2.56 10.48
C TYR A 109 -7.41 1.80 11.41
N LYS A 110 -7.97 1.25 12.49
CA LYS A 110 -7.27 0.43 13.47
C LYS A 110 -8.17 -0.71 13.90
N SER A 111 -7.67 -1.95 13.81
CA SER A 111 -8.38 -3.12 14.35
C SER A 111 -8.46 -3.05 15.88
N LYS A 112 -9.28 -3.91 16.49
CA LYS A 112 -9.43 -3.99 17.96
C LYS A 112 -8.11 -4.20 18.70
N ASP A 113 -7.20 -4.99 18.12
CA ASP A 113 -5.87 -5.30 18.66
C ASP A 113 -4.76 -4.39 18.14
N GLY A 114 -5.08 -3.38 17.32
CA GLY A 114 -4.19 -2.28 16.99
C GLY A 114 -3.49 -2.34 15.63
N ARG A 115 -3.85 -3.29 14.78
CA ARG A 115 -3.33 -3.43 13.41
C ARG A 115 -3.74 -2.23 12.58
N SER A 116 -2.79 -1.61 11.89
CA SER A 116 -3.03 -0.43 11.03
C SER A 116 -1.88 -0.24 10.04
N ILE A 117 -2.12 0.53 8.97
CA ILE A 117 -1.07 0.94 8.03
C ILE A 117 0.05 1.69 8.78
N ALA A 118 -0.30 2.56 9.72
CA ALA A 118 0.67 3.31 10.52
C ALA A 118 1.63 2.37 11.28
N VAL A 119 1.11 1.34 11.94
CA VAL A 119 1.94 0.39 12.70
C VAL A 119 2.85 -0.44 11.78
N ALA A 120 2.41 -0.79 10.57
CA ALA A 120 3.26 -1.44 9.59
C ALA A 120 4.38 -0.54 9.05
N ILE A 121 4.12 0.76 8.89
CA ILE A 121 5.16 1.76 8.57
C ILE A 121 6.15 1.87 9.74
N ASP A 122 5.67 2.03 10.97
CA ASP A 122 6.50 2.12 12.18
C ASP A 122 7.45 0.91 12.29
N TYR A 123 6.97 -0.30 11.99
CA TYR A 123 7.77 -1.52 12.01
C TYR A 123 8.91 -1.52 11.00
N LEU A 124 8.66 -1.07 9.75
CA LEU A 124 9.69 -1.08 8.71
C LEU A 124 10.65 0.10 8.80
N LEU A 125 10.23 1.22 9.38
CA LEU A 125 10.98 2.48 9.38
C LEU A 125 12.46 2.33 9.77
N PRO A 126 12.82 1.62 10.87
CA PRO A 126 14.23 1.47 11.27
C PRO A 126 15.10 0.68 10.29
N TYR A 127 14.50 -0.09 9.38
CA TYR A 127 15.20 -0.96 8.43
C TYR A 127 15.28 -0.37 7.02
N ILE A 128 14.49 0.67 6.72
CA ILE A 128 14.45 1.31 5.40
C ILE A 128 15.08 2.71 5.40
N ASP A 129 15.00 3.43 6.53
CA ASP A 129 15.66 4.73 6.72
C ASP A 129 17.18 4.57 6.85
N VAL A 130 17.94 5.56 6.37
CA VAL A 130 19.41 5.48 6.28
C VAL A 130 20.10 6.28 7.39
N PRO A 131 20.97 5.71 8.24
CA PRO A 131 21.51 4.36 8.18
C PRO A 131 20.51 3.30 8.67
N ARG A 132 20.48 2.17 7.95
CA ARG A 132 19.53 1.08 8.20
C ARG A 132 20.00 0.20 9.36
N LYS A 133 19.07 -0.17 10.25
CA LYS A 133 19.30 -1.29 11.18
C LYS A 133 19.43 -2.61 10.40
N PRO A 134 20.20 -3.60 10.92
CA PRO A 134 20.25 -4.93 10.32
C PRO A 134 18.86 -5.55 10.20
N TRP A 135 18.53 -6.06 9.02
CA TRP A 135 17.26 -6.72 8.78
C TRP A 135 17.29 -8.18 9.29
N PRO A 136 16.39 -8.59 10.20
CA PRO A 136 16.47 -9.90 10.84
C PRO A 136 15.85 -11.05 10.03
N TYR A 137 15.36 -10.79 8.81
CA TYR A 137 14.76 -11.80 7.93
C TYR A 137 15.53 -11.94 6.60
N LYS A 138 15.12 -12.88 5.75
CA LYS A 138 15.81 -13.17 4.49
C LYS A 138 15.64 -12.04 3.48
N GLN A 139 16.76 -11.50 2.99
CA GLN A 139 16.79 -10.50 1.92
C GLN A 139 17.93 -10.83 0.96
N ILE A 140 17.66 -11.69 -0.04
CA ILE A 140 18.69 -12.20 -0.95
C ILE A 140 19.18 -11.15 -1.96
N VAL A 141 18.38 -10.12 -2.24
CA VAL A 141 18.77 -8.95 -3.03
C VAL A 141 19.11 -7.80 -2.09
N PRO A 142 20.37 -7.37 -1.97
CA PRO A 142 20.76 -6.29 -1.07
C PRO A 142 20.04 -4.97 -1.36
N LYS A 143 19.68 -4.23 -0.31
CA LYS A 143 19.14 -2.87 -0.42
C LYS A 143 20.28 -1.86 -0.53
N LYS A 144 20.46 -1.31 -1.73
CA LYS A 144 21.56 -0.39 -2.08
C LYS A 144 21.16 1.08 -2.17
N ALA A 145 19.86 1.38 -2.28
CA ALA A 145 19.38 2.75 -2.39
C ALA A 145 19.83 3.58 -1.19
N GLU A 146 20.16 4.86 -1.39
CA GLU A 146 20.55 5.77 -0.30
C GLU A 146 19.34 6.46 0.35
N VAL A 147 18.15 6.14 -0.14
CA VAL A 147 16.85 6.63 0.32
C VAL A 147 15.87 5.47 0.50
N PRO A 148 14.80 5.61 1.30
CA PRO A 148 13.72 4.62 1.35
C PRO A 148 13.07 4.42 -0.03
N GLU A 149 12.88 3.17 -0.46
CA GLU A 149 12.25 2.85 -1.76
C GLU A 149 10.73 3.16 -1.81
N ILE A 150 10.15 3.40 -0.62
CA ILE A 150 8.76 3.82 -0.42
C ILE A 150 8.68 5.28 0.07
N LEU A 151 9.70 6.11 -0.20
CA LEU A 151 9.74 7.52 0.23
C LEU A 151 8.47 8.31 -0.14
N PRO A 152 7.89 8.18 -1.36
CA PRO A 152 6.64 8.86 -1.67
C PRO A 152 5.50 8.47 -0.73
N GLU A 153 5.34 7.19 -0.42
CA GLU A 153 4.34 6.69 0.52
C GLU A 153 4.56 7.24 1.93
N LEU A 154 5.82 7.31 2.38
CA LEU A 154 6.17 7.84 3.70
C LEU A 154 5.91 9.35 3.82
N ARG A 155 6.12 10.11 2.74
CA ARG A 155 5.75 11.54 2.66
C ARG A 155 4.24 11.74 2.70
N MET A 156 3.47 10.89 2.00
CA MET A 156 2.01 10.94 2.09
C MET A 156 1.54 10.61 3.51
N ALA A 157 2.13 9.58 4.13
CA ALA A 157 1.86 9.22 5.52
C ALA A 157 2.20 10.36 6.49
N SER A 158 3.30 11.11 6.28
CA SER A 158 3.69 12.23 7.14
C SER A 158 2.68 13.37 7.11
N ILE A 159 2.15 13.71 5.92
CA ILE A 159 1.14 14.76 5.74
C ILE A 159 -0.17 14.37 6.41
N ILE A 160 -0.59 13.11 6.27
CA ILE A 160 -1.93 12.66 6.66
C ILE A 160 -1.99 12.25 8.13
N LEU A 161 -1.05 11.43 8.58
CA LEU A 161 -1.03 10.90 9.95
C LEU A 161 -0.44 11.89 10.95
N LYS A 162 0.25 12.94 10.49
CA LYS A 162 0.81 14.03 11.31
C LYS A 162 1.65 13.55 12.50
N LYS A 163 2.30 12.40 12.33
CA LYS A 163 3.23 11.85 13.32
C LYS A 163 4.60 12.54 13.22
N PRO A 164 5.18 13.03 14.33
CA PRO A 164 6.48 13.74 14.32
C PRO A 164 7.63 12.96 13.66
N GLU A 165 7.67 11.64 13.86
CA GLU A 165 8.67 10.75 13.30
C GLU A 165 8.63 10.72 11.76
N TYR A 166 7.43 10.77 11.17
CA TYR A 166 7.27 10.79 9.72
C TYR A 166 7.59 12.16 9.13
N ALA A 167 7.27 13.23 9.85
CA ALA A 167 7.67 14.58 9.46
C ALA A 167 9.20 14.73 9.47
N THR A 168 9.86 14.20 10.49
CA THR A 168 11.33 14.17 10.59
C THR A 168 11.95 13.40 9.43
N LEU A 169 11.40 12.22 9.12
CA LEU A 169 11.85 11.44 7.96
C LEU A 169 11.63 12.18 6.63
N ALA A 170 10.47 12.79 6.44
CA ALA A 170 10.16 13.52 5.22
C ALA A 170 11.10 14.72 5.04
N ALA A 171 11.38 15.45 6.11
CA ALA A 171 12.31 16.59 6.13
C ALA A 171 13.74 16.19 5.80
N LYS A 172 14.18 15.00 6.24
CA LYS A 172 15.51 14.47 5.93
C LYS A 172 15.80 14.30 4.44
N TYR A 173 14.75 14.13 3.64
CA TYR A 173 14.83 13.88 2.21
C TYR A 173 14.11 14.97 1.41
N ASP A 174 13.91 16.17 1.96
CA ASP A 174 13.05 17.21 1.37
C ASP A 174 13.56 17.79 0.04
N ASP A 175 14.87 17.72 -0.18
CA ASP A 175 15.59 18.13 -1.38
C ASP A 175 15.27 17.27 -2.62
N LEU A 176 14.70 16.07 -2.41
CA LEU A 176 14.29 15.19 -3.50
C LEU A 176 12.91 15.55 -4.05
N PRO A 177 12.68 15.39 -5.37
CA PRO A 177 11.38 15.67 -5.98
C PRO A 177 10.22 15.00 -5.23
N THR A 178 9.20 15.79 -4.89
CA THR A 178 7.92 15.32 -4.36
C THR A 178 6.96 15.08 -5.50
N ILE A 179 6.32 13.91 -5.52
CA ILE A 179 5.16 13.67 -6.38
C ILE A 179 3.88 14.07 -5.65
N THR A 180 2.99 14.76 -6.33
CA THR A 180 1.65 15.10 -5.84
C THR A 180 0.80 13.84 -5.67
N LYS A 181 -0.29 13.94 -4.90
CA LYS A 181 -1.28 12.86 -4.78
C LYS A 181 -1.82 12.41 -6.14
N PHE A 182 -1.98 13.35 -7.07
CA PHE A 182 -2.39 13.07 -8.44
C PHE A 182 -1.32 12.29 -9.20
N GLU A 183 -0.06 12.75 -9.20
CA GLU A 183 1.06 12.07 -9.87
C GLU A 183 1.30 10.66 -9.31
N TYR A 184 1.16 10.47 -8.00
CA TYR A 184 1.20 9.16 -7.36
C TYR A 184 0.15 8.19 -7.94
N LEU A 185 -1.05 8.69 -8.20
CA LEU A 185 -2.14 7.89 -8.74
C LEU A 185 -2.05 7.63 -10.24
N VAL A 186 -1.39 8.50 -11.01
CA VAL A 186 -1.28 8.32 -12.48
C VAL A 186 0.06 7.72 -12.94
N GLY A 187 1.13 7.84 -12.15
CA GLY A 187 2.50 7.46 -12.53
C GLY A 187 2.94 6.06 -12.10
N GLY A 188 2.17 5.35 -11.26
CA GLY A 188 2.49 3.99 -10.86
C GLY A 188 2.00 2.96 -11.87
N PHE A 189 2.80 2.67 -12.90
CA PHE A 189 2.68 1.53 -13.80
C PHE A 189 4.02 0.78 -13.86
#